data_AF-A0A8J5IAW9-F1
#
_entry.id   AF-A0A8J5IAW9-F1
#
_cell.length_a   1.000
_cell.length_b   1.000
_cell.length_c   1.000
_cell.angle_alpha   90.00
_cell.angle_beta   90.00
_cell.angle_gamma   90.00
#
_symmetry.space_group_name_H-M   'P 1'
#
loop_
_entity.id
_entity.type
_entity.pdbx_description
1 polymer ?
#
loop_
_entity_poly.entity_id
_entity_poly.type
_entity_poly.pdbx_seq_one_letter_code
_entity_poly.pdbx_strand_id
1 'polypeptide(L)' 'MNLRALATTLLTALVACVAATVDHDKVEPFPQPEPTTISENAAVKFKPQLHCSKLEYCVS' A
#
# COMPACT_ATOMS: atom_id res chain seq x y z
N MET A 1 22.37 34.77 10.51
CA MET A 1 21.93 33.35 10.42
C MET A 1 23.15 32.46 10.52
N ASN A 2 23.12 31.45 11.40
CA ASN A 2 24.24 30.51 11.54
C ASN A 2 24.15 29.46 10.43
N LEU A 3 25.15 29.40 9.54
CA LEU A 3 25.17 28.49 8.40
C LEU A 3 25.01 27.01 8.83
N ARG A 4 25.55 26.65 10.01
CA ARG A 4 25.39 25.32 10.58
C ARG A 4 23.93 25.05 10.96
N ALA A 5 23.26 26.01 11.60
CA ALA A 5 21.86 25.89 11.97
C ALA A 5 20.98 25.71 10.72
N LEU A 6 21.27 26.44 9.65
CA LEU A 6 20.53 26.37 8.38
C LEU A 6 20.72 25.03 7.67
N ALA A 7 21.95 24.50 7.66
CA ALA A 7 22.24 23.18 7.12
C ALA A 7 21.54 22.06 7.92
N THR A 8 21.54 22.15 9.25
CA THR A 8 20.87 21.15 10.11
C THR A 8 19.36 21.17 9.95
N THR A 9 18.75 22.36 9.84
CA THR A 9 17.29 22.48 9.64
C THR A 9 16.88 21.95 8.27
N LEU A 10 17.67 22.20 7.23
CA LEU A 10 17.38 21.73 5.88
C LEU A 10 17.48 20.20 5.79
N LEU A 11 18.52 19.59 6.38
CA LEU A 11 18.68 18.14 6.39
C LEU A 11 17.54 17.44 7.15
N THR A 12 17.15 17.99 8.30
CA THR A 12 16.04 17.44 9.10
C THR A 12 14.72 17.51 8.33
N ALA A 13 14.47 18.63 7.64
CA ALA A 13 13.29 18.78 6.80
C ALA A 13 13.29 17.80 5.61
N LEU A 14 14.45 17.54 4.98
CA LEU A 14 14.57 16.55 3.90
C LEU A 14 14.28 15.12 4.39
N VAL A 15 14.83 14.73 5.55
CA VAL A 15 14.62 13.39 6.12
C VAL A 15 13.15 13.17 6.52
N ALA A 16 12.46 14.20 7.01
CA ALA A 16 11.04 14.11 7.37
C ALA A 16 10.11 13.88 6.16
N CYS A 17 10.57 14.21 4.94
CA CYS A 17 9.78 14.08 3.71
C CYS A 17 9.98 12.74 2.98
N VAL A 18 10.73 11.79 3.56
CA VAL A 18 10.86 10.46 2.97
C VAL A 18 9.52 9.73 3.12
N ALA A 19 8.76 9.64 2.04
CA ALA A 19 7.56 8.84 1.97
C ALA A 19 7.94 7.38 2.26
N ALA A 20 7.29 6.76 3.25
CA ALA A 20 7.47 5.34 3.52
C ALA A 20 6.92 4.53 2.35
N THR A 21 7.80 3.92 1.57
CA THR A 21 7.44 2.99 0.49
C THR A 21 7.70 1.56 0.94
N VAL A 22 6.84 0.64 0.53
CA VAL A 22 7.00 -0.79 0.74
C VAL A 22 7.07 -1.45 -0.63
N ASP A 23 7.99 -2.39 -0.83
CA ASP A 23 8.10 -3.15 -2.07
C ASP A 23 6.80 -3.92 -2.34
N HIS A 24 6.40 -4.04 -3.62
CA HIS A 24 5.10 -4.61 -3.99
C HIS A 24 4.91 -6.06 -3.51
N ASP A 25 6.01 -6.81 -3.37
CA ASP A 25 6.04 -8.20 -2.91
C ASP A 25 6.13 -8.33 -1.38
N LYS A 26 6.28 -7.22 -0.66
CA LYS A 26 6.33 -7.15 0.81
C LYS A 26 5.01 -6.72 1.45
N VAL A 27 4.00 -6.39 0.63
CA VAL A 27 2.66 -6.09 1.11
C VAL A 27 1.92 -7.39 1.43
N GLU A 28 1.60 -7.60 2.70
CA GLU A 28 0.78 -8.75 3.10
C GLU A 28 -0.70 -8.55 2.70
N PRO A 29 -1.38 -9.61 2.21
CA PRO A 29 -2.81 -9.52 1.94
C PRO A 29 -3.62 -9.22 3.21
N PHE A 30 -4.57 -8.30 3.10
CA PHE A 30 -5.53 -8.09 4.18
C PHE A 30 -6.46 -9.31 4.28
N PRO A 31 -6.66 -9.88 5.48
CA PRO A 31 -7.65 -10.94 5.65
C PRO A 31 -9.03 -10.40 5.29
N GLN A 32 -9.80 -11.18 4.53
CA GLN A 32 -11.17 -10.79 4.17
C GLN A 32 -12.01 -10.71 5.46
N PRO A 33 -12.55 -9.55 5.84
CA PRO A 33 -13.30 -9.39 7.09
C PRO A 33 -14.64 -10.12 7.03
N GLU A 34 -15.22 -10.40 8.20
CA GLU A 34 -16.59 -10.88 8.26
C GLU A 34 -17.57 -9.77 7.81
N PRO A 35 -18.46 -10.05 6.84
CA PRO A 35 -19.39 -9.05 6.33
C PRO A 35 -20.45 -8.70 7.38
N THR A 36 -20.57 -7.41 7.71
CA THR A 36 -21.52 -6.90 8.71
C THR A 36 -22.75 -6.25 8.09
N THR A 37 -22.66 -5.86 6.81
CA THR A 37 -23.74 -5.23 6.06
C THR A 37 -24.28 -6.14 4.96
N ILE A 38 -25.48 -5.83 4.46
CA ILE A 38 -26.07 -6.54 3.32
C ILE A 38 -25.19 -6.37 2.06
N SER A 39 -24.63 -5.18 1.86
CA SER A 39 -23.72 -4.88 0.76
C SER A 39 -22.44 -5.71 0.81
N GLU A 40 -21.83 -5.86 2.00
CA GLU A 40 -20.63 -6.68 2.16
C GLU A 40 -20.95 -8.17 1.94
N ASN A 41 -22.08 -8.65 2.46
CA ASN A 41 -22.54 -10.02 2.21
C ASN A 41 -22.74 -10.29 0.71
N ALA A 42 -23.35 -9.33 -0.01
CA ALA A 42 -23.50 -9.43 -1.45
C ALA A 42 -22.14 -9.43 -2.18
N ALA A 43 -21.20 -8.56 -1.78
CA ALA A 43 -19.86 -8.51 -2.37
C ALA A 43 -19.08 -9.82 -2.18
N VAL A 44 -19.18 -10.45 -1.01
CA VAL A 44 -18.60 -11.78 -0.74
C VAL A 44 -19.29 -12.84 -1.60
N LYS A 45 -20.63 -12.85 -1.62
CA LYS A 45 -21.44 -13.85 -2.33
C LYS A 45 -21.22 -13.84 -3.84
N PHE A 46 -21.00 -12.66 -4.42
CA PHE A 46 -20.84 -12.47 -5.87
C PHE A 46 -19.40 -12.16 -6.28
N LYS A 47 -18.40 -12.58 -5.48
CA LYS A 47 -16.98 -12.43 -5.81
C LYS A 47 -16.66 -13.17 -7.12
N PRO A 48 -16.12 -12.50 -8.15
CA PRO A 48 -15.89 -13.12 -9.46
C PRO A 48 -14.70 -14.09 -9.43
N GLN A 49 -14.66 -14.99 -10.40
CA GLN A 49 -13.46 -15.77 -10.72
C GLN A 49 -12.59 -14.97 -11.69
N LEU A 50 -11.29 -14.87 -11.40
CA LEU A 50 -10.30 -14.29 -12.29
C LEU A 50 -9.58 -15.41 -13.04
N HIS A 51 -9.69 -15.44 -14.37
CA HIS A 51 -8.95 -16.37 -15.21
C HIS A 51 -7.67 -15.68 -15.74
N CYS A 52 -6.50 -16.17 -15.33
CA CYS A 52 -5.21 -15.71 -15.82
C CYS A 52 -4.67 -16.73 -16.83
N SER A 53 -4.65 -16.35 -18.12
CA SER A 53 -4.31 -17.24 -19.23
C SER A 53 -2.80 -17.48 -19.42
N LYS A 54 -1.94 -16.65 -18.82
CA LYS A 54 -0.48 -16.82 -18.87
C LYS A 54 0.23 -16.05 -17.74
N LEU A 55 1.27 -16.65 -17.14
CA LEU A 55 2.17 -16.02 -16.16
C LEU A 55 3.03 -14.87 -16.75
N GLU A 56 2.76 -14.45 -18.00
CA GLU A 56 3.41 -13.30 -18.65
C GLU A 56 2.75 -11.96 -18.27
N TYR A 57 1.65 -11.98 -17.52
CA TYR A 57 1.00 -10.80 -16.94
C TYR A 57 0.82 -10.98 -15.42
N CYS A 58 0.88 -9.89 -14.65
CA CYS A 58 1.04 -9.96 -13.20
C CYS A 58 -0.09 -10.68 -12.45
N VAL A 59 0.31 -11.73 -11.70
CA VAL A 59 -0.24 -12.20 -10.41
C VAL A 59 0.95 -12.27 -9.44
N SER A 60 1.68 -11.16 -9.35
CA SER A 60 2.83 -10.85 -8.49
C SER A 60 3.05 -9.33 -8.52
#